data_AF-A0A1X9MEN6-F1
#
_entry.id   AF-A0A1X9MEN6-F1
#
_cell.length_a   1.000
_cell.length_b   1.000
_cell.length_c   1.000
_cell.angle_alpha   90.00
_cell.angle_beta   90.00
_cell.angle_gamma   90.00
#
_symmetry.space_group_name_H-M   'P 1'
#
loop_
_entity.id
_entity.type
_entity.pdbx_description
1 polymer ?
#
loop_
_entity_poly.entity_id
_entity_poly.type
_entity_poly.pdbx_seq_one_letter_code
_entity_poly.pdbx_strand_id
1 'polypeptide(L)' 'MNRTLFTDHKEEHCPYCHGTGYFQLLLGGSETCYQCEGKGQEQPSK' A
#
# COMPACT_ATOMS: atom_id res chain seq x y z
N MET A 1 30.81 8.11 12.11
CA MET A 1 29.68 7.97 13.05
C MET A 1 28.51 7.27 12.33
N ASN A 2 28.24 6.02 12.74
CA ASN A 2 26.96 5.26 12.70
C ASN A 2 26.05 5.40 11.47
N ARG A 3 26.27 4.48 10.52
CA ARG A 3 25.34 4.09 9.45
C ARG A 3 24.16 3.36 10.09
N THR A 4 23.07 4.08 10.36
CA THR A 4 21.84 3.47 10.88
C THR A 4 21.29 2.53 9.81
N LEU A 5 21.46 1.24 10.04
CA LEU A 5 20.71 0.19 9.35
C LEU A 5 19.27 0.30 9.85
N PHE A 6 18.50 1.21 9.26
CA PHE A 6 17.07 1.06 9.23
C PHE A 6 16.82 -0.12 8.31
N THR A 7 16.57 -1.29 8.87
CA THR A 7 15.69 -2.24 8.22
C THR A 7 14.34 -1.53 8.17
N ASP A 8 14.20 -0.70 7.14
CA ASP A 8 12.93 -0.32 6.57
C ASP A 8 12.32 -1.67 6.17
N HIS A 9 11.63 -2.32 7.11
CA HIS A 9 10.42 -3.03 6.74
C HIS A 9 9.52 -1.93 6.22
N LYS A 10 9.81 -1.54 4.98
CA LYS A 10 8.92 -0.83 4.12
C LYS A 10 7.80 -1.85 4.02
N GLU A 11 6.83 -1.72 4.91
CA GLU A 11 5.46 -2.09 4.59
C GLU A 11 5.12 -1.13 3.46
N GLU A 12 5.70 -1.40 2.27
CA GLU A 12 5.75 -0.47 1.18
C GLU A 12 4.28 -0.26 0.87
N HIS A 13 3.80 0.95 1.13
CA HIS A 13 2.41 1.24 0.88
C HIS A 13 2.09 0.83 -0.55
N CYS A 14 0.99 0.10 -0.74
CA CYS A 14 0.61 -0.38 -2.06
C CYS A 14 0.70 0.79 -3.06
N PRO A 15 1.53 0.72 -4.11
CA PRO A 15 1.85 1.87 -4.96
C PRO A 15 0.65 2.34 -5.78
N TYR A 16 -0.44 1.58 -5.77
CA TYR A 16 -1.68 1.91 -6.45
C TYR A 16 -2.62 2.72 -5.57
N CYS A 17 -2.93 2.21 -4.36
CA CYS A 17 -3.84 2.90 -3.44
C CYS A 17 -3.12 3.76 -2.38
N HIS A 18 -1.79 3.82 -2.43
CA HIS A 18 -0.91 4.59 -1.54
C HIS A 18 -1.17 4.32 -0.05
N GLY A 19 -1.39 3.08 0.34
CA GLY A 19 -1.65 2.73 1.75
C GLY A 19 -3.14 2.64 2.11
N THR A 20 -4.02 3.15 1.25
CA THR A 20 -5.44 3.33 1.61
C THR A 20 -6.25 2.03 1.56
N GLY A 21 -5.88 1.10 0.68
CA GLY A 21 -6.60 -0.16 0.45
C GLY A 21 -7.80 -0.05 -0.49
N TYR A 22 -8.22 1.15 -0.88
CA TYR A 22 -9.37 1.38 -1.77
C TYR A 22 -9.16 2.61 -2.66
N PHE A 23 -9.96 2.71 -3.71
CA PHE A 23 -10.06 3.90 -4.56
C PHE A 23 -11.41 4.58 -4.34
N GLN A 24 -11.42 5.90 -4.21
CA GLN A 24 -12.65 6.67 -4.16
C GLN A 24 -13.20 6.84 -5.58
N LEU A 25 -14.45 6.44 -5.81
CA LEU A 25 -15.12 6.59 -7.09
C LEU A 25 -15.67 8.00 -7.26
N LEU A 26 -15.63 8.52 -8.49
CA LEU A 26 -16.05 9.89 -8.83
C LEU A 26 -17.53 10.16 -8.50
N LEU A 27 -18.39 9.15 -8.66
CA LEU A 27 -19.83 9.24 -8.37
C LEU A 27 -20.16 8.96 -6.89
N GLY A 28 -19.13 8.88 -6.03
CA GLY A 28 -19.25 8.45 -4.64
C GLY A 28 -19.08 6.94 -4.48
N GLY A 29 -18.75 6.52 -3.25
CA GLY A 29 -18.42 5.14 -2.92
C GLY A 29 -16.95 4.79 -3.15
N SER A 30 -16.56 3.60 -2.75
CA SER A 30 -15.19 3.11 -2.83
C SER A 30 -15.15 1.73 -3.46
N GLU A 31 -14.14 1.46 -4.28
CA GLU A 31 -13.80 0.11 -4.72
C GLU A 31 -12.55 -0.39 -4.00
N THR A 32 -12.53 -1.67 -3.64
CA THR A 32 -11.36 -2.29 -3.01
C THR A 32 -10.19 -2.32 -4.01
N CYS A 33 -9.00 -1.92 -3.57
CA CYS A 33 -7.82 -1.97 -4.41
C CYS A 33 -7.50 -3.42 -4.76
N TYR A 34 -7.55 -3.77 -6.04
CA TYR A 34 -7.34 -5.13 -6.52
C TYR A 34 -5.91 -5.63 -6.26
N GLN A 35 -4.91 -4.72 -6.27
CA GLN A 35 -3.52 -5.12 -6.13
C GLN A 35 -3.20 -5.62 -4.71
N CYS A 36 -3.71 -4.94 -3.69
CA CYS A 36 -3.47 -5.28 -2.29
C CYS A 36 -4.67 -5.93 -1.60
N GLU A 37 -5.76 -6.19 -2.34
CA GLU A 37 -6.99 -6.80 -1.83
C GLU A 37 -7.53 -6.10 -0.57
N GLY A 38 -7.45 -4.77 -0.53
CA GLY A 38 -7.89 -3.98 0.64
C GLY A 38 -6.89 -3.82 1.78
N LYS A 39 -5.71 -4.45 1.72
CA LYS A 39 -4.72 -4.41 2.81
C LYS A 39 -3.96 -3.08 2.91
N GLY A 40 -3.88 -2.31 1.83
CA GLY A 40 -3.08 -1.09 1.76
C GLY A 40 -1.57 -1.31 1.65
N GLN A 41 -1.10 -2.56 1.69
CA GLN A 41 0.32 -2.91 1.68
C GLN A 41 0.71 -3.53 0.35
N GLU A 42 1.98 -3.36 -0.05
CA GLU A 42 2.55 -4.14 -1.15
C GLU A 42 2.45 -5.63 -0.80
N GLN A 43 1.82 -6.37 -1.71
CA GLN A 43 1.81 -7.82 -1.60
C GLN A 43 3.21 -8.31 -1.93
N PRO A 44 3.77 -9.27 -1.17
CA PRO A 44 5.02 -9.90 -1.55
C PRO A 44 4.83 -10.52 -2.94
N SER A 45 5.55 -9.97 -3.92
CA SER A 45 5.53 -10.46 -5.30
C SER A 45 5.94 -11.94 -5.26
N LYS A 46 4.98 -12.81 -5.60
CA LYS A 46 5.17 -14.27 -5.54
C LYS A 46 6.04 -14.78 -6.69
#